data_AF-B5YFC4-F1
#
_entry.id   AF-B5YFC4-F1
#
_cell.length_a   1.000
_cell.length_b   1.000
_cell.length_c   1.000
_cell.angle_alpha   90.00
_cell.angle_beta   90.00
_cell.angle_gamma   90.00
#
_symmetry.space_group_name_H-M   'P 1'
#
loop_
_entity.id
_entity.type
_entity.pdbx_description
1 polymer ?
#
loop_
_entity_poly.entity_id
_entity_poly.type
_entity_poly.pdbx_seq_one_letter_code
_entity_poly.pdbx_strand_id
1 'polypeptide(L)'
;MEMKRYLVLSIILLLMLNIGLAKQTFVIDFTKNPPKGNLSYEVSKGVELEKEDGAYHLAFLKGGSNLKIYTPVSSLESPKRVILKITGISSSFITQETWAPISILVNTKELISGFDFGSDYYITPSFNISRYWLNGQTNVIEIRLDKEASGEFWLKKVEISIYEK
;
A
#
# COMPACT_ATOMS: atom_id res chain seq x y z
N MET A 1 38.25 24.04 -18.94
CA MET A 1 37.03 23.74 -19.74
C MET A 1 36.28 22.52 -19.19
N GLU A 2 37.00 21.49 -18.75
CA GLU A 2 36.42 20.27 -18.16
C GLU A 2 35.61 20.49 -16.87
N MET A 3 36.05 21.37 -15.97
CA MET A 3 35.35 21.66 -14.70
C MET A 3 33.92 22.20 -14.91
N LYS A 4 33.68 22.98 -15.97
CA LYS A 4 32.33 23.45 -16.34
C LYS A 4 31.44 22.31 -16.85
N ARG A 5 32.02 21.33 -17.55
CA ARG A 5 31.31 20.16 -18.08
C ARG A 5 30.86 19.23 -16.94
N TYR A 6 31.71 18.99 -15.95
CA TYR A 6 31.36 18.20 -14.77
C TYR A 6 30.28 18.89 -13.91
N LEU A 7 30.36 20.21 -13.73
CA LEU A 7 29.32 20.97 -13.02
C LEU A 7 27.95 20.83 -13.70
N VAL A 8 27.89 20.96 -15.02
CA VAL A 8 26.64 20.81 -15.80
C VAL A 8 26.09 19.38 -15.69
N LEU A 9 26.94 18.36 -15.77
CA LEU A 9 26.53 16.96 -15.61
C LEU A 9 25.98 16.69 -14.20
N SER A 10 26.61 17.23 -13.16
CA SER A 10 26.14 17.11 -11.78
C SER A 10 24.77 17.78 -11.58
N ILE A 11 24.55 18.96 -12.18
CA ILE A 11 23.26 19.65 -12.12
C ILE A 11 22.17 18.85 -12.83
N ILE A 12 22.47 18.28 -14.02
CA ILE A 12 21.53 17.43 -14.75
C ILE A 12 21.20 16.17 -13.93
N LEU A 13 22.20 15.54 -13.31
CA LEU A 13 22.00 14.38 -12.45
C LEU A 13 21.11 14.71 -11.24
N LEU A 14 21.36 15.83 -10.57
CA LEU A 14 20.53 16.33 -9.47
C LEU A 14 19.09 16.62 -9.89
N LEU A 15 18.90 17.21 -11.07
CA LEU A 15 17.56 17.44 -11.64
C LEU A 15 16.86 16.10 -11.95
N MET A 16 17.57 15.13 -12.52
CA MET A 16 17.01 13.80 -12.79
C MET A 16 16.64 13.04 -11.51
N LEU A 17 17.46 13.13 -10.46
CA LEU A 17 17.18 12.54 -9.16
C LEU A 17 15.93 13.17 -8.51
N ASN A 18 15.76 14.48 -8.64
CA ASN A 18 14.59 15.19 -8.09
C ASN A 18 13.26 14.81 -8.77
N ILE A 19 13.28 14.41 -10.05
CA ILE A 19 12.07 13.99 -10.79
C ILE A 19 11.53 12.64 -10.28
N GLY A 20 12.41 11.80 -9.70
CA GLY A 20 12.05 10.48 -9.18
C GLY A 20 11.50 10.46 -7.76
N LEU A 21 11.53 11.58 -7.04
CA LEU A 21 11.13 11.65 -5.63
C LEU A 21 9.62 11.89 -5.50
N ALA A 22 8.98 11.15 -4.59
CA ALA A 22 7.62 11.43 -4.20
C ALA A 22 7.59 12.80 -3.50
N LYS A 23 6.64 13.66 -3.90
CA LYS A 23 6.42 14.96 -3.25
C LYS A 23 5.71 14.80 -1.91
N GLN A 24 4.82 13.81 -1.83
CA GLN A 24 4.14 13.44 -0.60
C GLN A 24 4.10 11.93 -0.45
N THR A 25 4.25 11.47 0.78
CA THR A 25 4.12 10.06 1.13
C THR A 25 3.27 9.93 2.38
N PHE A 26 2.27 9.05 2.31
CA PHE A 26 1.46 8.64 3.44
C PHE A 26 1.74 7.18 3.76
N VAL A 27 1.85 6.84 5.04
CA VAL A 27 2.25 5.50 5.51
C VAL A 27 1.40 5.08 6.69
N ILE A 28 1.09 3.79 6.77
CA ILE A 28 0.78 3.07 8.02
C ILE A 28 1.60 1.78 8.06
N ASP A 29 2.37 1.63 9.13
CA ASP A 29 3.27 0.52 9.40
C ASP A 29 2.73 -0.31 10.57
N PHE A 30 2.29 -1.53 10.25
CA PHE A 30 1.76 -2.51 11.20
C PHE A 30 2.86 -3.40 11.81
N THR A 31 4.14 -3.20 11.47
CA THR A 31 5.24 -3.94 12.12
C THR A 31 5.52 -3.52 13.56
N LYS A 32 4.79 -2.49 14.04
CA LYS A 32 4.86 -1.94 15.39
C LYS A 32 3.50 -2.07 16.08
N ASN A 33 3.54 -2.14 17.41
CA ASN A 33 2.35 -2.07 18.26
C ASN A 33 2.53 -0.93 19.28
N PRO A 34 1.79 0.18 19.20
CA PRO A 34 0.74 0.45 18.20
C PRO A 34 1.32 0.68 16.78
N PRO A 35 0.52 0.46 15.71
CA PRO A 35 0.90 0.80 14.34
C PRO A 35 1.30 2.28 14.20
N LYS A 36 2.29 2.58 13.35
CA LYS A 36 2.85 3.94 13.19
C LYS A 36 2.63 4.50 11.80
N GLY A 37 2.24 5.77 11.70
CA GLY A 37 1.97 6.38 10.40
C GLY A 37 1.18 7.67 10.48
N ASN A 38 0.88 8.22 9.31
CA ASN A 38 0.01 9.39 9.11
C ASN A 38 -1.27 9.05 8.33
N LEU A 39 -1.49 7.77 8.00
CA LEU A 39 -2.77 7.27 7.49
C LEU A 39 -3.66 6.86 8.67
N SER A 40 -4.92 7.29 8.64
CA SER A 40 -5.95 6.77 9.54
C SER A 40 -6.51 5.47 8.96
N TYR A 41 -6.94 4.55 9.81
CA TYR A 41 -7.47 3.27 9.37
C TYR A 41 -8.58 2.75 10.27
N GLU A 42 -9.43 1.90 9.69
CA GLU A 42 -10.49 1.15 10.35
C GLU A 42 -10.39 -0.31 9.90
N VAL A 43 -10.58 -1.23 10.83
CA VAL A 43 -10.60 -2.67 10.55
C VAL A 43 -11.96 -3.26 10.88
N SER A 44 -12.42 -4.21 10.07
CA SER A 44 -13.65 -4.95 10.35
C SER A 44 -13.39 -6.09 11.35
N LYS A 45 -14.47 -6.77 11.77
CA LYS A 45 -14.35 -8.07 12.45
C LYS A 45 -13.55 -9.05 11.60
N GLY A 46 -12.73 -9.89 12.25
CA GLY A 46 -11.88 -10.88 11.59
C GLY A 46 -10.56 -10.32 11.06
N VAL A 47 -10.15 -9.12 11.50
CA VAL A 47 -8.81 -8.56 11.27
C VAL A 47 -8.14 -8.31 12.61
N GLU A 48 -6.93 -8.82 12.79
CA GLU A 48 -6.17 -8.73 14.04
C GLU A 48 -4.73 -8.29 13.80
N LEU A 49 -4.11 -7.64 14.80
CA LEU A 49 -2.69 -7.31 14.77
C LEU A 49 -1.92 -8.42 15.47
N GLU A 50 -1.32 -9.32 14.70
CA GLU A 50 -0.62 -10.48 15.21
C GLU A 50 0.90 -10.27 15.22
N LYS A 51 1.61 -11.07 16.01
CA LYS A 51 3.07 -11.05 16.09
C LYS A 51 3.61 -12.40 15.70
N GLU A 52 4.42 -12.43 14.66
CA GLU A 52 5.07 -13.62 14.14
C GLU A 52 6.50 -13.27 13.68
N ASP A 53 7.45 -14.19 13.88
CA ASP A 53 8.86 -13.99 13.52
C ASP A 53 9.48 -12.67 14.04
N GLY A 54 9.06 -12.25 15.24
CA GLY A 54 9.60 -11.07 15.92
C GLY A 54 9.08 -9.72 15.42
N ALA A 55 8.18 -9.69 14.43
CA ALA A 55 7.52 -8.47 13.94
C ALA A 55 6.00 -8.59 13.99
N TYR A 56 5.31 -7.46 14.04
CA TYR A 56 3.85 -7.45 13.90
C TYR A 56 3.43 -7.46 12.43
N HIS A 57 2.22 -7.96 12.16
CA HIS A 57 1.54 -7.84 10.88
C HIS A 57 0.04 -7.75 11.12
N LEU A 58 -0.69 -7.20 10.15
CA LEU A 58 -2.15 -7.19 10.18
C LEU A 58 -2.66 -8.45 9.47
N ALA A 59 -3.34 -9.32 10.21
CA ALA A 59 -3.86 -10.59 9.73
C ALA A 59 -5.36 -10.52 9.47
N PHE A 60 -5.79 -11.05 8.34
CA PHE A 60 -7.18 -11.17 7.91
C PHE A 60 -7.55 -12.64 8.04
N LEU A 61 -8.29 -12.97 9.11
CA LEU A 61 -8.55 -14.34 9.55
C LEU A 61 -9.90 -14.89 9.06
N LYS A 62 -10.72 -14.04 8.43
CA LYS A 62 -12.07 -14.41 8.01
C LYS A 62 -12.45 -13.80 6.68
N GLY A 63 -12.99 -14.62 5.77
CA GLY A 63 -13.58 -14.15 4.52
C GLY A 63 -14.59 -13.01 4.74
N GLY A 64 -14.48 -11.96 3.92
CA GLY A 64 -15.27 -10.73 4.01
C GLY A 64 -14.72 -9.69 5.00
N SER A 65 -13.62 -9.99 5.69
CA SER A 65 -12.91 -9.00 6.50
C SER A 65 -12.23 -7.94 5.63
N ASN A 66 -12.10 -6.71 6.14
CA ASN A 66 -11.53 -5.59 5.41
C ASN A 66 -10.75 -4.63 6.31
N LEU A 67 -9.79 -3.95 5.67
CA LEU A 67 -9.07 -2.79 6.17
C LEU A 67 -9.46 -1.60 5.29
N LYS A 68 -9.96 -0.53 5.90
CA LYS A 68 -10.17 0.77 5.26
C LYS A 68 -9.11 1.75 5.72
N ILE A 69 -8.53 2.45 4.76
CA ILE A 69 -7.45 3.41 4.96
C ILE A 69 -7.92 4.75 4.41
N TYR A 70 -7.80 5.78 5.24
CA TYR A 70 -8.22 7.14 4.94
C TYR A 70 -6.98 8.02 4.79
N THR A 71 -6.83 8.65 3.63
CA THR A 71 -5.70 9.54 3.39
C THR A 71 -5.94 10.91 4.03
N PRO A 72 -4.90 11.57 4.56
CA PRO A 72 -4.92 13.02 4.70
C PRO A 72 -5.31 13.67 3.36
N VAL A 73 -5.93 14.84 3.43
CA VAL A 73 -6.16 15.65 2.23
C VAL A 73 -4.79 16.07 1.70
N SER A 74 -4.46 15.64 0.48
CA SER A 74 -3.21 16.03 -0.16
C SER A 74 -3.25 17.53 -0.45
N SER A 75 -2.16 18.23 -0.09
CA SER A 75 -1.98 19.64 -0.43
C SER A 75 -1.50 19.85 -1.87
N LEU A 76 -1.38 18.78 -2.67
CA LEU A 76 -0.97 18.86 -4.07
C LEU A 76 -2.21 19.06 -4.95
N GLU A 77 -2.20 20.14 -5.73
CA GLU A 77 -3.33 20.50 -6.59
C GLU A 77 -3.43 19.62 -7.84
N SER A 78 -2.30 19.11 -8.35
CA SER A 78 -2.24 18.35 -9.60
C SER A 78 -1.30 17.13 -9.54
N PRO A 79 -1.66 16.08 -8.77
CA PRO A 79 -0.87 14.86 -8.71
C PRO A 79 -0.79 14.21 -10.09
N LYS A 80 0.44 14.02 -10.59
CA LYS A 80 0.71 13.38 -11.89
C LYS A 80 0.63 11.86 -11.78
N ARG A 81 1.13 11.32 -10.67
CA ARG A 81 1.16 9.88 -10.42
C ARG A 81 0.95 9.62 -8.94
N VAL A 82 0.04 8.70 -8.63
CA VAL A 82 -0.22 8.20 -7.28
C VAL A 82 -0.01 6.70 -7.27
N ILE A 83 0.90 6.23 -6.42
CA ILE A 83 1.25 4.81 -6.29
C ILE A 83 0.83 4.32 -4.91
N LEU A 84 0.00 3.28 -4.87
CA LEU A 84 -0.27 2.47 -3.69
C LEU A 84 0.75 1.34 -3.64
N LYS A 85 1.53 1.27 -2.58
CA LYS A 85 2.47 0.18 -2.30
C LYS A 85 2.04 -0.54 -1.04
N ILE A 86 1.88 -1.86 -1.14
CA ILE A 86 1.56 -2.70 0.01
C ILE A 86 2.77 -3.59 0.24
N THR A 87 3.37 -3.50 1.41
CA THR A 87 4.60 -4.18 1.76
C THR A 87 4.31 -5.36 2.66
N GLY A 88 4.98 -6.46 2.36
CA GLY A 88 4.88 -7.69 3.13
C GLY A 88 3.46 -8.22 3.12
N ILE A 89 2.95 -8.50 1.93
CA ILE A 89 1.76 -9.31 1.73
C ILE A 89 2.14 -10.78 1.71
N SER A 90 1.40 -11.62 2.44
CA SER A 90 1.49 -13.08 2.36
C SER A 90 0.10 -13.71 2.48
N SER A 91 -0.04 -14.93 1.97
CA SER A 91 -1.17 -15.82 2.26
C SER A 91 -0.63 -17.00 3.05
N SER A 92 -1.18 -17.30 4.22
CA SER A 92 -0.71 -18.44 5.04
C SER A 92 -1.59 -19.67 4.82
N PHE A 93 -0.94 -20.82 4.69
CA PHE A 93 -1.59 -22.11 4.45
C PHE A 93 -1.63 -22.92 5.75
N ILE A 94 -2.78 -22.95 6.43
CA ILE A 94 -3.00 -23.93 7.51
C ILE A 94 -3.19 -25.34 6.90
N THR A 95 -3.67 -25.43 5.64
CA THR A 95 -3.84 -26.70 4.90
C THR A 95 -3.54 -26.50 3.40
N GLN A 96 -3.25 -27.58 2.65
CA GLN A 96 -2.89 -27.55 1.22
C GLN A 96 -4.00 -27.04 0.26
N GLU A 97 -5.19 -26.72 0.77
CA GLU A 97 -6.36 -26.27 -0.02
C GLU A 97 -6.88 -24.86 0.39
N THR A 98 -6.04 -24.03 1.01
CA THR A 98 -6.46 -22.66 1.36
C THR A 98 -6.29 -21.69 0.20
N TRP A 99 -7.33 -20.88 -0.04
CA TRP A 99 -7.37 -19.84 -1.06
C TRP A 99 -7.68 -18.50 -0.37
N ALA A 100 -6.85 -17.47 -0.59
CA ALA A 100 -6.96 -16.17 0.08
C ALA A 100 -7.06 -15.00 -0.92
N PRO A 101 -8.07 -15.01 -1.81
CA PRO A 101 -8.28 -13.94 -2.78
C PRO A 101 -8.56 -12.61 -2.10
N ILE A 102 -7.88 -11.56 -2.56
CA ILE A 102 -8.17 -10.20 -2.12
C ILE A 102 -8.75 -9.33 -3.24
N SER A 103 -9.52 -8.35 -2.80
CA SER A 103 -9.97 -7.23 -3.61
C SER A 103 -9.45 -5.93 -3.03
N ILE A 104 -9.00 -5.01 -3.89
CA ILE A 104 -8.61 -3.65 -3.49
C ILE A 104 -9.53 -2.67 -4.21
N LEU A 105 -10.10 -1.75 -3.45
CA LEU A 105 -10.93 -0.67 -3.95
C LEU A 105 -10.31 0.68 -3.59
N VAL A 106 -10.45 1.66 -4.48
CA VAL A 106 -10.09 3.05 -4.25
C VAL A 106 -11.32 3.91 -4.50
N ASN A 107 -11.78 4.63 -3.47
CA ASN A 107 -13.01 5.43 -3.52
C ASN A 107 -14.20 4.63 -4.06
N THR A 108 -14.44 3.45 -3.51
CA THR A 108 -15.49 2.48 -3.90
C THR A 108 -15.36 1.87 -5.30
N LYS A 109 -14.34 2.24 -6.08
CA LYS A 109 -14.08 1.67 -7.40
C LYS A 109 -13.05 0.55 -7.30
N GLU A 110 -13.32 -0.57 -7.94
CA GLU A 110 -12.43 -1.72 -7.94
C GLU A 110 -11.12 -1.43 -8.70
N LEU A 111 -10.00 -1.74 -8.06
CA LEU A 111 -8.65 -1.68 -8.62
C LEU A 111 -8.19 -3.07 -9.05
N ILE A 112 -8.33 -4.06 -8.17
CA ILE A 112 -8.12 -5.49 -8.42
C ILE A 112 -9.18 -6.30 -7.66
N SER A 113 -9.48 -7.49 -8.16
CA SER A 113 -10.37 -8.46 -7.51
C SER A 113 -9.89 -9.88 -7.76
N GLY A 114 -10.15 -10.79 -6.81
CA GLY A 114 -9.82 -12.20 -6.91
C GLY A 114 -8.31 -12.49 -6.94
N PHE A 115 -7.48 -11.56 -6.46
CA PHE A 115 -6.03 -11.71 -6.55
C PHE A 115 -5.52 -12.52 -5.36
N ASP A 116 -4.94 -13.69 -5.62
CA ASP A 116 -4.24 -14.48 -4.61
C ASP A 116 -2.73 -14.40 -4.85
N PHE A 117 -1.98 -14.18 -3.77
CA PHE A 117 -0.53 -14.07 -3.80
C PHE A 117 0.18 -15.43 -3.67
N GLY A 118 -0.55 -16.47 -3.25
CA GLY A 118 -0.18 -17.88 -3.42
C GLY A 118 1.20 -18.28 -2.87
N SER A 119 1.65 -17.72 -1.74
CA SER A 119 2.98 -18.05 -1.22
C SER A 119 3.17 -17.85 0.27
N ASP A 120 4.01 -18.70 0.86
CA ASP A 120 4.57 -18.59 2.23
C ASP A 120 5.55 -17.41 2.41
N TYR A 121 5.79 -16.61 1.36
CA TYR A 121 6.75 -15.52 1.37
C TYR A 121 6.07 -14.16 1.25
N TYR A 122 6.61 -13.21 2.00
CA TYR A 122 6.19 -11.82 1.93
C TYR A 122 6.61 -11.16 0.62
N ILE A 123 5.63 -10.69 -0.16
CA ILE A 123 5.87 -9.90 -1.37
C ILE A 123 5.43 -8.44 -1.20
N THR A 124 5.82 -7.56 -2.13
CA THR A 124 5.53 -6.13 -2.07
C THR A 124 5.02 -5.60 -3.42
N PRO A 125 3.71 -5.74 -3.71
CA PRO A 125 3.14 -5.17 -4.93
C PRO A 125 3.03 -3.64 -4.87
N SER A 126 2.93 -3.04 -6.05
CA SER A 126 2.69 -1.61 -6.22
C SER A 126 1.69 -1.38 -7.35
N PHE A 127 0.70 -0.51 -7.11
CA PHE A 127 -0.40 -0.25 -8.03
C PHE A 127 -0.48 1.24 -8.34
N ASN A 128 -0.69 1.57 -9.62
CA ASN A 128 -0.96 2.94 -10.03
C ASN A 128 -2.44 3.26 -9.79
N ILE A 129 -2.73 4.11 -8.81
CA ILE A 129 -4.10 4.51 -8.44
C ILE A 129 -4.48 5.91 -8.91
N SER A 130 -3.66 6.53 -9.76
CA SER A 130 -3.84 7.93 -10.21
C SER A 130 -5.24 8.19 -10.80
N ARG A 131 -5.79 7.23 -11.56
CA ARG A 131 -7.12 7.35 -12.18
C ARG A 131 -8.29 7.36 -11.20
N TYR A 132 -8.06 6.93 -9.96
CA TYR A 132 -9.06 6.86 -8.90
C TYR A 132 -8.91 7.99 -7.89
N TRP A 133 -7.81 8.73 -7.95
CA TRP A 133 -7.47 9.75 -6.97
C TRP A 133 -8.37 10.97 -7.12
N LEU A 134 -8.91 11.44 -5.98
CA LEU A 134 -9.74 12.63 -5.88
C LEU A 134 -8.91 13.76 -5.24
N ASN A 135 -8.64 14.81 -6.02
CA ASN A 135 -7.87 15.97 -5.57
C ASN A 135 -8.65 16.76 -4.52
N GLY A 136 -7.95 17.26 -3.49
CA GLY A 136 -8.56 18.08 -2.45
C GLY A 136 -9.53 17.33 -1.52
N GLN A 137 -9.52 16.00 -1.54
CA GLN A 137 -10.40 15.15 -0.74
C GLN A 137 -9.62 14.06 0.01
N THR A 138 -10.22 13.54 1.09
CA THR A 138 -9.78 12.28 1.68
C THR A 138 -10.12 11.15 0.73
N ASN A 139 -9.11 10.38 0.33
CA ASN A 139 -9.28 9.18 -0.47
C ASN A 139 -9.39 7.98 0.47
N VAL A 140 -10.22 7.00 0.07
CA VAL A 140 -10.42 5.77 0.83
C VAL A 140 -9.86 4.60 0.03
N ILE A 141 -8.96 3.84 0.64
CA ILE A 141 -8.43 2.59 0.10
C ILE A 141 -9.01 1.47 0.96
N GLU A 142 -9.71 0.53 0.35
CA GLU A 142 -10.23 -0.65 1.03
C GLU A 142 -9.51 -1.88 0.50
N ILE A 143 -8.93 -2.67 1.41
CA ILE A 143 -8.34 -3.98 1.12
C ILE A 143 -9.24 -5.01 1.80
N ARG A 144 -9.77 -5.95 1.03
CA ARG A 144 -10.73 -6.95 1.49
C ARG A 144 -10.21 -8.35 1.20
N LEU A 145 -10.30 -9.24 2.18
CA LEU A 145 -10.25 -10.68 1.95
C LEU A 145 -11.63 -11.11 1.44
N ASP A 146 -11.72 -11.68 0.25
CA ASP A 146 -13.01 -11.98 -0.37
C ASP A 146 -13.80 -13.03 0.45
N LYS A 147 -15.13 -13.04 0.29
CA LYS A 147 -16.04 -13.74 1.23
C LYS A 147 -15.90 -15.25 1.18
N GLU A 148 -15.55 -15.75 0.01
CA GLU A 148 -15.31 -17.13 -0.34
C GLU A 148 -13.90 -17.62 0.03
N ALA A 149 -13.03 -16.74 0.53
CA ALA A 149 -11.70 -17.11 0.98
C ALA A 149 -11.77 -18.14 2.12
N SER A 150 -10.97 -19.19 1.99
CA SER A 150 -10.78 -20.25 2.99
C SER A 150 -9.44 -20.13 3.74
N GLY A 151 -8.55 -19.25 3.28
CA GLY A 151 -7.25 -18.96 3.90
C GLY A 151 -7.18 -17.61 4.61
N GLU A 152 -5.98 -17.30 5.09
CA GLU A 152 -5.65 -16.05 5.76
C GLU A 152 -4.74 -15.18 4.89
N PHE A 153 -4.87 -13.87 5.04
CA PHE A 153 -4.07 -12.88 4.33
C PHE A 153 -3.41 -11.94 5.34
N TRP A 154 -2.11 -11.70 5.18
CA TRP A 154 -1.33 -10.87 6.09
C TRP A 154 -0.73 -9.68 5.34
N LEU A 155 -0.63 -8.51 5.99
CA LEU A 155 0.09 -7.35 5.47
C LEU A 155 0.92 -6.64 6.54
N LYS A 156 2.07 -6.06 6.16
CA LYS A 156 2.96 -5.36 7.11
C LYS A 156 2.89 -3.84 7.05
N LYS A 157 2.77 -3.26 5.85
CA LYS A 157 2.76 -1.79 5.70
C LYS A 157 1.99 -1.38 4.45
N VAL A 158 1.26 -0.27 4.53
CA VAL A 158 0.67 0.40 3.37
C VAL A 158 1.29 1.78 3.21
N GLU A 159 1.64 2.11 1.97
CA GLU A 159 2.30 3.36 1.61
C GLU A 159 1.64 3.93 0.35
N ILE A 160 1.35 5.23 0.36
CA ILE A 160 0.81 5.98 -0.78
C ILE A 160 1.81 7.06 -1.12
N SER A 161 2.40 6.98 -2.31
CA SER A 161 3.36 7.97 -2.81
C SER A 161 2.74 8.80 -3.93
N ILE A 162 2.75 10.11 -3.75
CA ILE A 162 2.22 11.09 -4.71
C ILE A 162 3.40 11.83 -5.34
N TYR A 163 3.40 11.83 -6.67
CA TYR A 163 4.41 12.50 -7.50
C TYR A 163 3.77 13.66 -8.24
N GLU A 164 4.40 14.82 -8.14
CA GLU A 164 4.10 16.01 -8.94
C GLU A 164 5.13 16.13 -10.07
N LYS A 165 4.90 17.02 -11.04
CA LYS A 165 5.92 17.36 -12.05
C LYS A 165 7.10 18.11 -11.43
#